data_AF-A0A4S1HHD8-F1
#
_entry.id   AF-A0A4S1HHD8-F1
#
_cell.length_a   1.000
_cell.length_b   1.000
_cell.length_c   1.000
_cell.angle_alpha   90.00
_cell.angle_beta   90.00
_cell.angle_gamma   90.00
#
_symmetry.space_group_name_H-M   'P 1'
#
loop_
_entity.id
_entity.type
_entity.pdbx_description
1 polymer ?
#
loop_
_entity_poly.entity_id
_entity_poly.type
_entity_poly.pdbx_seq_one_letter_code
_entity_poly.pdbx_strand_id
1 'polypeptide(L)' 'MSEEHHWHPIETAPKDGTQFLAFEIGGYFNCWWHDNGYDEQYWMDDADSEPSPSHWMPLPPPPATPTK' A
#
# COMPACT_ATOMS: atom_id res chain seq x y z
N MET A 1 0.68 21.66 15.25
CA MET A 1 1.88 21.18 14.54
C MET A 1 1.32 20.34 13.41
N SER A 2 1.32 20.86 12.19
CA SER A 2 0.79 20.15 11.02
C SER A 2 1.65 18.91 10.76
N GLU A 3 1.06 17.72 10.88
CA GLU A 3 1.73 16.46 10.51
C GLU A 3 2.15 16.54 9.05
N GLU A 4 3.46 16.53 8.82
CA GLU A 4 4.05 16.60 7.50
C GLU A 4 3.92 15.24 6.80
N HIS A 5 3.17 15.22 5.70
CA HIS A 5 3.19 14.25 4.59
C HIS A 5 3.65 12.82 4.91
N HIS A 6 2.73 11.97 5.40
CA HIS A 6 2.94 10.54 5.68
C HIS A 6 3.22 9.64 4.47
N TRP A 7 3.45 10.21 3.29
CA TRP A 7 3.76 9.46 2.07
C TRP A 7 5.26 9.19 1.98
N HIS A 8 5.59 7.92 1.78
CA HIS A 8 6.95 7.44 1.59
C HIS A 8 7.16 7.00 0.14
N PRO A 9 8.38 7.08 -0.41
CA PRO A 9 8.69 6.53 -1.72
C PRO A 9 8.40 5.01 -1.76
N ILE A 10 7.82 4.52 -2.86
CA ILE A 10 7.45 3.09 -2.99
C ILE A 10 8.61 2.12 -2.76
N GLU A 11 9.86 2.54 -3.04
CA GLU A 11 11.07 1.73 -2.86
C GLU A 11 11.30 1.32 -1.40
N THR A 12 10.67 2.03 -0.46
CA THR A 12 10.73 1.77 0.99
C THR A 12 9.54 0.98 1.52
N ALA A 13 8.58 0.63 0.66
CA ALA A 13 7.38 -0.10 1.05
C ALA A 13 7.72 -1.53 1.51
N PRO A 14 6.91 -2.10 2.43
CA PRO A 14 7.09 -3.47 2.88
C PRO A 14 6.91 -4.45 1.71
N LYS A 15 7.80 -5.44 1.64
CA LYS A 15 7.80 -6.51 0.63
C LYS A 15 7.47 -7.89 1.24
N ASP A 16 6.86 -7.89 2.42
CA ASP A 16 6.47 -9.09 3.15
C ASP A 16 4.98 -9.46 2.97
N GLY A 17 4.31 -8.82 2.00
CA GLY A 17 2.87 -8.98 1.75
C GLY A 17 1.98 -8.09 2.62
N THR A 18 2.55 -7.23 3.48
CA THR A 18 1.76 -6.24 4.22
C THR A 18 1.02 -5.30 3.27
N GLN A 19 -0.28 -5.11 3.51
CA GLN A 19 -1.11 -4.18 2.76
C GLN A 19 -0.89 -2.72 3.20
N PHE A 20 -0.89 -1.81 2.24
CA PHE A 20 -0.71 -0.37 2.45
C PHE A 20 -1.54 0.44 1.45
N LEU A 21 -1.68 1.74 1.71
CA LEU A 21 -2.26 2.67 0.76
C LEU A 21 -1.17 3.09 -0.23
N ALA A 22 -1.35 2.79 -1.52
CA ALA A 22 -0.47 3.21 -2.60
C ALA A 22 -1.02 4.45 -3.31
N PHE A 23 -0.16 5.18 -4.02
CA PHE A 23 -0.53 6.30 -4.88
C PHE A 23 0.07 6.17 -6.28
N GLU A 24 -0.79 6.22 -7.29
CA GLU A 24 -0.45 6.21 -8.71
C GLU A 24 -1.40 7.14 -9.49
N ILE A 25 -0.86 7.93 -10.43
CA ILE A 25 -1.60 8.79 -11.37
C ILE A 25 -2.80 9.52 -10.71
N GLY A 26 -2.55 10.26 -9.62
CA GLY A 26 -3.57 11.12 -9.00
C GLY A 26 -4.60 10.38 -8.13
N GLY A 27 -4.53 9.06 -8.03
CA GLY A 27 -5.40 8.24 -7.19
C GLY A 27 -4.64 7.45 -6.13
N TYR A 28 -5.36 6.96 -5.13
CA TYR A 28 -4.83 6.06 -4.12
C TYR A 28 -5.67 4.78 -4.03
N PHE A 29 -5.04 3.67 -3.67
CA PHE A 29 -5.65 2.32 -3.65
C PHE A 29 -4.92 1.41 -2.66
N ASN A 30 -5.55 0.29 -2.31
CA ASN A 30 -4.93 -0.76 -1.50
C ASN A 30 -3.91 -1.53 -2.34
N CYS A 31 -2.72 -1.77 -1.79
CA CYS A 31 -1.63 -2.41 -2.50
C CYS A 31 -0.78 -3.29 -1.57
N TRP A 32 -0.15 -4.33 -2.13
CA TRP A 32 0.81 -5.16 -1.42
C TRP A 32 1.86 -5.72 -2.39
N TRP A 33 2.99 -6.18 -1.84
CA TRP A 33 3.97 -6.94 -2.61
C TRP A 33 3.48 -8.37 -2.81
N HIS A 34 3.39 -8.80 -4.06
CA HIS A 34 3.12 -10.18 -4.42
C HIS A 34 4.43 -10.89 -4.75
N ASP A 35 4.64 -12.06 -4.14
CA ASP A 35 5.71 -13.00 -4.46
C ASP A 35 5.09 -14.39 -4.54
N ASN A 36 5.07 -14.99 -5.73
CA ASN A 36 4.48 -16.31 -5.95
C ASN A 36 5.46 -17.48 -5.73
N GLY A 37 6.74 -17.19 -5.42
CA GLY A 37 7.78 -18.19 -5.24
C GLY A 37 8.31 -18.83 -6.53
N TYR A 38 7.87 -18.35 -7.70
CA TYR A 38 8.27 -18.83 -9.03
C TYR A 38 8.83 -17.68 -9.90
N ASP A 39 9.70 -16.86 -9.32
CA ASP A 39 10.41 -15.72 -9.95
C ASP A 39 9.55 -14.52 -10.38
N GLU A 40 8.25 -14.49 -10.06
CA GLU A 40 7.40 -13.32 -10.35
C GLU A 40 7.16 -12.53 -9.06
N GLN A 41 7.67 -11.30 -9.05
CA GLN A 41 7.51 -10.36 -7.94
C GLN A 41 7.11 -8.98 -8.43
N TYR A 42 6.02 -8.45 -7.91
CA TYR A 42 5.44 -7.19 -8.37
C TYR A 42 4.49 -6.60 -7.32
N TRP A 43 4.10 -5.34 -7.52
CA TRP A 43 3.05 -4.72 -6.72
C TRP A 43 1.69 -5.20 -7.21
N MET A 44 0.79 -5.51 -6.29
CA MET A 44 -0.54 -6.04 -6.56
C MET A 44 -1.61 -5.15 -5.93
N ASP A 45 -2.79 -5.12 -6.53
CA ASP A 45 -3.99 -4.47 -6.00
C ASP A 45 -5.20 -5.41 -6.02
N ASP A 46 -6.34 -4.92 -5.53
CA ASP A 46 -7.59 -5.70 -5.51
C ASP A 46 -8.14 -6.02 -6.92
N ALA A 47 -7.59 -5.41 -7.97
CA ALA A 47 -7.98 -5.62 -9.36
C ALA A 47 -7.04 -6.57 -10.14
N ASP A 48 -6.03 -7.13 -9.49
CA ASP A 48 -5.02 -8.00 -10.10
C ASP A 48 -4.29 -7.31 -11.27
N SER A 49 -3.99 -6.00 -11.11
CA SER A 49 -3.61 -5.11 -12.22
C SER A 49 -2.11 -4.83 -12.38
N GLU A 50 -1.27 -5.39 -11.52
CA GLU A 50 0.19 -5.19 -11.50
C GLU A 50 0.62 -3.70 -11.53
N PRO A 51 0.10 -2.83 -10.63
CA PRO A 51 0.30 -1.39 -10.69
C PRO A 51 1.77 -0.95 -10.52
N SER A 52 2.05 0.32 -10.87
CA SER A 52 3.36 0.96 -10.69
C SER A 52 3.26 2.18 -9.76
N PRO A 53 2.95 1.96 -8.47
CA PRO A 53 2.76 3.05 -7.54
C PRO A 53 4.06 3.80 -7.28
N SER A 54 3.93 5.11 -7.07
CA SER A 54 5.07 6.00 -6.80
C SER A 54 5.36 6.16 -5.31
N HIS A 55 4.31 6.11 -4.49
CA HIS A 55 4.36 6.36 -3.06
C HIS A 55 3.45 5.41 -2.30
N TRP A 56 3.73 5.24 -1.02
CA TRP A 56 2.92 4.46 -0.10
C TRP A 56 2.76 5.15 1.27
N MET A 57 1.74 4.75 2.02
CA MET A 57 1.64 5.00 3.44
C MET A 57 0.94 3.82 4.13
N PRO A 58 1.19 3.56 5.43
CA PRO A 58 0.47 2.51 6.16
C PRO A 58 -1.05 2.71 6.08
N LEU A 59 -1.81 1.62 6.06
CA LEU A 59 -3.26 1.72 6.24
C LEU A 59 -3.56 2.37 7.60
N PRO A 60 -4.59 3.24 7.69
CA PRO A 60 -5.02 3.75 8.97
C PRO A 60 -5.49 2.58 9.85
N PRO A 61 -5.37 2.68 11.19
CA PRO A 61 -5.91 1.68 12.07
C PRO A 61 -7.42 1.52 11.82
N PRO A 62 -7.97 0.30 11.97
CA PRO A 62 -9.41 0.10 11.85
C PRO A 62 -10.15 1.01 12.86
N PRO A 63 -11.35 1.50 12.51
CA PRO A 63 -12.15 2.27 13.46
C PRO A 63 -12.33 1.51 14.77
N ALA A 64 -12.21 2.20 15.90
CA ALA A 64 -12.55 1.60 17.19
C ALA A 64 -14.00 1.10 17.13
N THR A 65 -14.22 -0.17 17.50
CA THR A 65 -15.58 -0.70 17.60
C THR A 65 -16.36 0.17 18.59
N PRO A 66 -17.50 0.76 18.21
CA PRO A 66 -18.32 1.48 19.18
C PRO A 66 -18.79 0.47 20.23
N THR A 67 -18.34 0.63 21.48
CA THR A 67 -18.87 -0.12 22.62
C THR A 67 -20.36 0.21 22.73
N LYS A 68 -21.22 -0.79 22.55
CA LYS A 68 -22.66 -0.67 22.78
C LYS A 68 -22.95 -0.58 24.28
#